data_AF-A0A1Q7CN75-F1
#
_entry.id   AF-A0A1Q7CN75-F1
#
_cell.length_a   1.000
_cell.length_b   1.000
_cell.length_c   1.000
_cell.angle_alpha   90.00
_cell.angle_beta   90.00
_cell.angle_gamma   90.00
#
_symmetry.space_group_name_H-M   'P 1'
#
loop_
_entity.id
_entity.type
_entity.pdbx_description
1 polymer ?
#
loop_
_entity_poly.entity_id
_entity_poly.type
_entity_poly.pdbx_seq_one_letter_code
_entity_poly.pdbx_strand_id
1 'polypeptide(L)'
;MELSGHSAEELEMTFERFMASLYMTAMLQLGLMQEEGGKPRLDVIGARQTIDTLSLLSEKTKGNLTAAEENFLQNVLYELRMAYVEVTNALTRPPQAPIKGTGTR
;
A
#
# COMPACT_ATOMS: atom_id res chain seq x y z
N MET A 1 32.26 6.93 16.51
CA MET A 1 31.15 6.63 15.59
C MET A 1 30.61 7.97 15.15
N GLU A 2 30.92 8.35 13.91
CA GLU A 2 30.42 9.59 13.33
C GLU A 2 28.91 9.46 13.21
N LEU A 3 28.17 10.23 14.00
CA LEU A 3 26.76 10.50 13.73
C LEU A 3 26.79 11.42 12.51
N SER A 4 26.80 10.82 11.32
CA SER A 4 26.60 11.51 10.05
C SER A 4 25.34 12.35 10.20
N GLY A 5 25.53 13.66 10.28
CA GLY A 5 24.46 14.64 10.38
C GLY A 5 23.62 14.53 9.13
N HIS A 6 22.51 13.82 9.22
CA HIS A 6 21.46 13.93 8.23
C HIS A 6 21.03 15.40 8.27
N SER A 7 21.16 16.07 7.14
CA SER A 7 20.84 17.49 7.03
C SER A 7 19.37 17.70 7.37
N ALA A 8 19.00 18.85 7.95
CA ALA A 8 17.59 19.14 8.28
C ALA A 8 16.68 19.06 7.02
N GLU A 9 17.25 19.30 5.84
CA GLU A 9 16.64 19.18 4.52
C GLU A 9 16.31 17.72 4.14
N GLU A 10 17.08 16.73 4.60
CA GLU A 10 16.77 15.30 4.39
C GLU A 10 15.63 14.78 5.26
N LEU A 11 15.39 15.44 6.40
CA LEU A 11 14.33 15.13 7.35
C LEU A 11 13.05 15.95 7.11
N GLU A 12 13.06 16.89 6.15
CA GLU A 12 11.90 17.71 5.84
C GLU A 12 10.77 16.83 5.29
N MET A 13 9.57 17.01 5.86
CA MET A 13 8.39 16.30 5.42
C MET A 13 7.83 16.97 4.16
N THR A 14 8.01 16.33 3.01
CA THR A 14 7.37 16.72 1.75
C THR A 14 6.04 15.98 1.56
N PHE A 15 5.19 16.46 0.65
CA PHE A 15 3.93 15.79 0.31
C PHE A 15 4.18 14.37 -0.21
N GLU A 16 5.18 14.19 -1.08
CA GLU A 16 5.55 12.86 -1.60
C GLU A 16 6.04 11.93 -0.51
N ARG A 17 6.85 12.42 0.45
CA ARG A 17 7.31 11.61 1.59
C ARG A 17 6.13 11.18 2.47
N PHE A 18 5.20 12.10 2.74
CA PHE A 18 4.00 11.79 3.49
C PHE A 18 3.15 10.72 2.79
N MET A 19 2.89 10.86 1.49
CA MET A 19 2.13 9.87 0.73
C MET A 19 2.87 8.52 0.62
N ALA A 20 4.19 8.54 0.42
CA ALA A 20 5.01 7.33 0.43
C ALA A 20 4.90 6.59 1.78
N SER A 21 4.84 7.32 2.90
CA SER A 21 4.62 6.73 4.22
C SER A 21 3.25 6.04 4.34
N LEU A 22 2.19 6.65 3.78
CA LEU A 22 0.84 6.07 3.77
C LEU A 22 0.78 4.86 2.83
N TYR A 23 1.47 4.91 1.68
CA TYR A 23 1.62 3.78 0.77
C TYR A 23 2.28 2.59 1.48
N MET A 24 3.43 2.79 2.12
CA MET A 24 4.11 1.73 2.87
C MET A 24 3.24 1.16 3.99
N THR A 25 2.50 2.02 4.69
CA THR A 25 1.54 1.60 5.73
C THR A 25 0.47 0.69 5.15
N ALA A 26 -0.15 1.06 4.03
CA ALA A 26 -1.16 0.25 3.37
C ALA A 26 -0.59 -1.09 2.87
N MET A 27 0.63 -1.10 2.33
CA MET A 27 1.29 -2.33 1.87
C MET A 27 1.60 -3.30 3.02
N LEU A 28 2.06 -2.79 4.17
CA LEU A 28 2.24 -3.57 5.39
C LEU A 28 0.89 -4.14 5.88
N GLN A 29 -0.15 -3.31 5.91
CA GLN A 29 -1.50 -3.72 6.30
C GLN A 29 -2.10 -4.75 5.34
N LEU A 30 -1.77 -4.70 4.04
CA LEU A 30 -2.15 -5.74 3.07
C LEU A 30 -1.32 -7.03 3.19
N GLY A 31 -0.32 -7.07 4.08
CA GLY A 31 0.61 -8.19 4.21
C GLY A 31 1.52 -8.38 2.99
N LEU A 32 1.64 -7.37 2.12
CA LEU A 32 2.47 -7.37 0.93
C LEU A 32 3.90 -6.90 1.22
N MET A 33 4.10 -6.29 2.38
CA MET A 33 5.40 -5.97 2.95
C MET A 33 5.48 -6.54 4.38
N GLN A 34 6.70 -6.69 4.88
CA GLN A 34 6.96 -7.11 6.26
C GLN A 34 8.17 -6.37 6.81
N GLU A 35 8.15 -6.07 8.11
CA GLU A 35 9.33 -5.57 8.82
C GLU A 35 10.36 -6.69 8.99
N GLU A 36 11.64 -6.33 9.07
CA GLU A 36 12.72 -7.30 9.27
C GLU A 36 12.53 -8.05 10.60
N GLY A 37 12.39 -9.38 10.52
CA GLY A 37 12.12 -10.24 11.69
C GLY A 37 10.65 -10.27 12.13
N GLY A 38 9.78 -9.46 11.50
CA GLY A 38 8.34 -9.47 11.71
C GLY A 38 7.64 -10.59 10.94
N LYS A 39 6.44 -10.98 11.42
CA LYS A 39 5.53 -11.82 10.63
C LYS A 39 4.60 -10.91 9.83
N PRO A 40 4.30 -11.21 8.55
CA PRO A 40 3.24 -10.55 7.81
C PRO A 40 1.94 -10.58 8.62
N ARG A 41 1.34 -9.40 8.83
CA ARG A 41 0.05 -9.27 9.50
C ARG A 41 -0.91 -8.58 8.55
N LEU A 42 -1.87 -9.35 8.07
CA LEU A 42 -2.94 -8.84 7.23
C LEU A 42 -3.98 -8.12 8.10
N ASP A 43 -4.13 -6.82 7.85
CA ASP A 43 -5.15 -5.92 8.38
C ASP A 43 -5.89 -5.23 7.22
N VAL A 44 -6.88 -5.93 6.69
CA VAL A 44 -7.71 -5.42 5.57
C VAL A 44 -8.48 -4.16 5.96
N ILE A 45 -8.91 -4.03 7.22
CA ILE A 45 -9.68 -2.85 7.66
C ILE A 45 -8.76 -1.63 7.71
N GLY A 46 -7.57 -1.78 8.29
CA GLY A 46 -6.54 -0.74 8.30
C GLY A 46 -6.13 -0.32 6.89
N ALA A 47 -5.88 -1.28 6.00
CA ALA A 47 -5.54 -0.99 4.60
C ALA A 47 -6.61 -0.16 3.89
N ARG A 48 -7.89 -0.50 4.09
CA ARG A 48 -9.01 0.28 3.53
C ARG A 48 -9.01 1.70 4.06
N GLN A 49 -8.86 1.88 5.37
CA GLN A 49 -8.84 3.21 5.99
C GLN A 49 -7.70 4.09 5.45
N THR A 50 -6.53 3.50 5.22
CA THR A 50 -5.39 4.20 4.63
C THR A 50 -5.68 4.61 3.17
N ILE A 51 -6.28 3.73 2.37
CA ILE A 51 -6.71 4.04 0.98
C ILE A 51 -7.77 5.14 0.96
N ASP A 52 -8.73 5.09 1.88
CA ASP A 52 -9.78 6.12 2.01
C ASP A 52 -9.16 7.47 2.41
N THR A 53 -8.14 7.46 3.28
CA THR A 53 -7.39 8.67 3.66
C THR A 53 -6.67 9.28 2.46
N LEU A 54 -5.96 8.47 1.67
CA LEU A 54 -5.32 8.92 0.42
C LEU A 54 -6.34 9.45 -0.59
N SER A 55 -7.52 8.82 -0.67
CA SER A 55 -8.60 9.26 -1.56
C SER A 55 -9.15 10.62 -1.13
N LEU A 56 -9.37 10.81 0.18
CA LEU A 56 -9.78 12.10 0.74
C LEU A 56 -8.74 13.19 0.48
N LEU A 57 -7.45 12.87 0.64
CA LEU A 57 -6.37 13.81 0.33
C LEU A 57 -6.43 14.23 -1.13
N SER A 58 -6.57 13.29 -2.07
CA SER A 58 -6.69 13.60 -3.50
C SER A 58 -7.84 14.58 -3.81
N GLU A 59 -8.99 14.41 -3.15
CA GLU A 59 -10.11 15.33 -3.31
C GLU A 59 -9.83 16.71 -2.70
N LYS A 60 -9.25 16.74 -1.49
CA LYS A 60 -9.03 17.98 -0.74
C LYS A 60 -7.86 18.82 -1.24
N THR A 61 -6.88 18.21 -1.91
CA THR A 61 -5.70 18.92 -2.43
C THR A 61 -5.82 19.27 -3.91
N LYS A 62 -6.94 18.98 -4.57
CA LYS A 62 -7.15 19.29 -5.98
C LYS A 62 -6.90 20.77 -6.29
N GLY A 63 -6.08 21.03 -7.31
CA GLY A 63 -5.67 22.38 -7.71
C GLY A 63 -4.54 22.98 -6.87
N ASN A 64 -4.10 22.30 -5.81
CA ASN A 64 -2.95 22.71 -4.98
C ASN A 64 -1.72 21.82 -5.20
N LEU A 65 -1.83 20.76 -6.01
CA LEU A 65 -0.73 19.85 -6.31
C LEU A 65 0.02 20.28 -7.56
N THR A 66 1.33 20.09 -7.55
CA THR A 66 2.13 20.04 -8.78
C THR A 66 1.73 18.82 -9.62
N ALA A 67 2.05 18.85 -10.92
CA ALA A 67 1.78 17.70 -11.80
C ALA A 67 2.50 16.43 -11.34
N ALA A 68 3.68 16.55 -10.72
CA ALA A 68 4.41 15.39 -10.20
C ALA A 68 3.68 14.76 -9.00
N GLU A 69 3.24 15.58 -8.04
CA GLU A 69 2.50 15.12 -6.86
C GLU A 69 1.13 14.52 -7.24
N GLU A 70 0.42 15.14 -8.18
CA GLU A 70 -0.87 14.63 -8.66
C GLU A 70 -0.71 13.25 -9.32
N ASN A 71 0.25 13.09 -10.22
CA ASN A 71 0.55 11.81 -10.86
C ASN A 71 0.98 10.76 -9.83
N PHE A 72 1.81 11.14 -8.87
CA PHE A 72 2.25 10.23 -7.81
C PHE A 72 1.05 9.74 -6.98
N LEU A 73 0.14 10.64 -6.59
CA LEU A 73 -1.07 10.29 -5.82
C LEU A 73 -1.98 9.33 -6.59
N GLN A 74 -2.18 9.60 -7.87
CA GLN A 74 -3.03 8.78 -8.73
C GLN A 74 -2.45 7.36 -8.87
N ASN A 75 -1.14 7.25 -9.06
CA ASN A 75 -0.46 5.95 -9.16
C ASN A 75 -0.56 5.17 -7.85
N VAL A 76 -0.24 5.80 -6.71
CA VAL A 76 -0.37 5.19 -5.37
C VAL A 76 -1.79 4.69 -5.12
N LEU A 77 -2.80 5.51 -5.43
CA LEU A 77 -4.20 5.13 -5.25
C LEU A 77 -4.61 3.97 -6.16
N TYR A 78 -4.14 3.95 -7.41
CA TYR A 78 -4.43 2.87 -8.34
C TYR A 78 -3.84 1.54 -7.85
N GLU A 79 -2.54 1.53 -7.53
CA GLU A 79 -1.82 0.34 -7.08
C GLU A 79 -2.45 -0.26 -5.83
N LEU A 80 -2.72 0.57 -4.81
CA LEU A 80 -3.30 0.11 -3.55
C LEU A 80 -4.72 -0.43 -3.72
N ARG A 81 -5.55 0.17 -4.58
CA ARG A 81 -6.91 -0.32 -4.85
C ARG A 81 -6.89 -1.68 -5.54
N MET A 82 -5.99 -1.87 -6.51
CA MET A 82 -5.81 -3.16 -7.17
C MET A 82 -5.33 -4.23 -6.18
N ALA A 83 -4.28 -3.91 -5.42
CA ALA A 83 -3.75 -4.80 -4.38
C ALA A 83 -4.82 -5.19 -3.34
N TYR A 84 -5.63 -4.22 -2.89
CA TYR A 84 -6.73 -4.46 -1.96
C TYR A 84 -7.77 -5.44 -2.53
N VAL A 85 -8.18 -5.25 -3.78
CA VAL A 85 -9.14 -6.14 -4.46
C VAL A 85 -8.55 -7.55 -4.62
N GLU A 86 -7.29 -7.67 -4.99
CA GLU A 86 -6.62 -8.98 -5.12
C GLU A 86 -6.56 -9.73 -3.79
N VAL A 87 -6.12 -9.05 -2.74
CA VAL A 87 -6.02 -9.62 -1.39
C VAL A 87 -7.41 -10.03 -0.87
N THR A 88 -8.42 -9.16 -0.99
CA THR A 88 -9.78 -9.47 -0.52
C THR A 88 -10.45 -10.59 -1.33
N ASN A 89 -10.18 -10.66 -2.63
CA ASN A 89 -10.62 -11.78 -3.46
C ASN A 89 -9.94 -13.10 -3.07
N ALA A 90 -8.65 -13.08 -2.71
CA ALA A 90 -7.95 -14.27 -2.25
C ALA A 90 -8.52 -14.82 -0.94
N LEU A 91 -9.00 -13.96 -0.04
CA LEU A 91 -9.65 -14.36 1.22
C LEU A 91 -11.03 -14.99 1.02
N THR A 92 -11.74 -14.61 -0.03
CA THR A 92 -13.11 -15.06 -0.30
C THR A 92 -13.17 -16.27 -1.24
N ARG A 93 -12.08 -16.60 -1.93
CA ARG A 93 -11.98 -17.82 -2.74
C ARG A 93 -11.82 -19.04 -1.84
N PRO A 94 -12.70 -20.05 -1.92
CA PRO A 94 -12.46 -21.32 -1.24
C PRO A 94 -11.17 -21.95 -1.79
N PRO A 95 -10.42 -22.72 -0.98
CA PRO A 95 -9.26 -23.46 -1.48
C PRO A 95 -9.71 -24.30 -2.67
N GLN A 96 -9.17 -24.04 -3.87
CA GLN A 96 -9.43 -24.89 -5.02
C GLN A 96 -8.89 -26.27 -4.68
N ALA A 97 -9.80 -27.22 -4.44
CA ALA A 97 -9.44 -28.62 -4.30
C ALA A 97 -8.65 -29.03 -5.55
N PRO A 98 -7.53 -29.76 -5.42
CA PRO A 98 -6.74 -30.17 -6.57
C PRO A 98 -7.66 -30.92 -7.53
N ILE A 99 -7.72 -30.44 -8.78
CA ILE A 99 -8.41 -31.10 -9.87
C ILE A 99 -7.76 -32.49 -10.00
N LYS A 100 -8.42 -33.51 -9.46
CA LYS A 100 -8.07 -34.91 -9.75
C LYS A 100 -8.46 -35.18 -11.20
N GLY A 101 -7.58 -34.82 -12.11
CA GLY A 101 -7.64 -35.26 -13.50
C GLY A 101 -7.32 -36.75 -13.59
N THR A 102 -8.23 -37.47 -14.25
CA THR A 102 -7.99 -38.64 -15.12
C THR A 102 -7.36 -39.87 -14.45
N GLY A 103 -8.04 -41.01 -14.28
CA GLY A 103 -8.72 -41.78 -15.33
C GLY A 103 -7.74 -42.78 -15.93
N THR A 104 -7.75 -44.03 -15.43
CA THR A 104 -7.49 -45.30 -16.16
C THR A 104 -7.47 -46.47 -15.18
N ARG A 105 -8.51 -47.29 -15.20
CA ARG A 105 -8.39 -48.73 -15.46
C ARG A 105 -9.73 -49.31 -15.88
#